data_AF-A0A1J4M141-F1
#
_entry.id   AF-A0A1J4M141-F1
#
_cell.length_a   1.000
_cell.length_b   1.000
_cell.length_c   1.000
_cell.angle_alpha   90.00
_cell.angle_beta   90.00
_cell.angle_gamma   90.00
#
_symmetry.space_group_name_H-M   'P 1'
#
loop_
_entity.id
_entity.type
_entity.pdbx_description
1 polymer ?
#
loop_
_entity_poly.entity_id
_entity_poly.type
_entity_poly.pdbx_seq_one_letter_code
_entity_poly.pdbx_strand_id
1 'polypeptide(L)'
;MRFLALPNRDTFYSSRVFDLTEPVTVTKPDVGDRHQSMVVLNEDAYVKETHHDPGEYTLTQDEIGTRYTWVMIRTFVDPTDPDDVETVHGLQDELAVSQDSTGTFEVPNWDRQAHDELFAALVTLMKTMDDFGDGIGDVDEVNPVEYLLVSVTPSGVPQPDTIYMPEAPDQNDGDTPHTLTVDDVPVDGFWSVTVYNRDGLLEENEYDAYSFNNVTAEPDDDGSITIHFGGDPDQPNYLYIPEDWFYLVRL
;
A
#
# COMPACT_ATOMS: atom_id res chain seq x y z
N MET A 1 14.43 3.04 -11.21
CA MET A 1 13.25 2.82 -12.06
C MET A 1 12.06 2.94 -11.14
N ARG A 2 11.20 3.93 -11.36
CA ARG A 2 10.01 4.18 -10.53
C ARG A 2 8.89 3.35 -11.13
N PHE A 3 8.37 2.42 -10.34
CA PHE A 3 7.30 1.53 -10.79
C PHE A 3 6.02 1.72 -9.99
N LEU A 4 6.10 2.32 -8.81
CA LEU A 4 5.00 2.44 -7.85
C LEU A 4 5.09 3.80 -7.13
N ALA A 5 3.94 4.39 -6.87
CA ALA A 5 3.70 5.52 -6.00
C ALA A 5 2.85 5.07 -4.82
N LEU A 6 2.83 5.86 -3.75
CA LEU A 6 2.08 5.58 -2.53
C LEU A 6 2.45 4.24 -1.86
N PRO A 7 3.74 3.88 -1.69
CA PRO A 7 4.10 2.70 -0.90
C PRO A 7 3.63 2.86 0.55
N ASN A 8 3.29 1.75 1.20
CA ASN A 8 2.87 1.73 2.59
C ASN A 8 4.09 1.46 3.49
N ARG A 9 4.32 2.31 4.50
CA ARG A 9 5.42 2.16 5.48
C ARG A 9 5.05 1.21 6.63
N ASP A 10 3.75 1.00 6.87
CA ASP A 10 3.19 0.24 7.99
C ASP A 10 3.15 -1.28 7.73
N THR A 11 3.52 -1.71 6.53
CA THR A 11 3.52 -3.13 6.15
C THR A 11 4.76 -3.49 5.34
N PHE A 12 5.35 -4.65 5.62
CA PHE A 12 6.35 -5.23 4.73
C PHE A 12 5.69 -6.03 3.60
N TYR A 13 6.23 -5.85 2.40
CA TYR A 13 5.72 -6.46 1.17
C TYR A 13 6.52 -7.71 0.82
N SER A 14 5.82 -8.83 0.66
CA SER A 14 6.30 -10.02 -0.04
C SER A 14 5.55 -10.12 -1.36
N SER A 15 6.24 -10.16 -2.51
CA SER A 15 5.54 -10.22 -3.80
C SER A 15 6.26 -11.04 -4.85
N ARG A 16 5.48 -11.62 -5.77
CA ARG A 16 6.00 -12.42 -6.89
C ARG A 16 5.02 -12.45 -8.06
N VAL A 17 5.56 -12.42 -9.28
CA VAL A 17 4.80 -12.74 -10.49
C VAL A 17 4.95 -14.23 -10.79
N PHE A 18 3.84 -14.92 -11.05
CA PHE A 18 3.79 -16.32 -11.42
C PHE A 18 3.32 -16.50 -12.86
N ASP A 19 3.93 -17.46 -13.56
CA ASP A 19 3.45 -17.99 -14.83
C ASP A 19 2.53 -19.18 -14.56
N LEU A 20 1.24 -19.03 -14.81
CA LEU A 20 0.18 -20.01 -14.54
C LEU A 20 0.01 -21.06 -15.64
N THR A 21 1.02 -21.23 -16.51
CA THR A 21 1.07 -22.40 -17.42
C THR A 21 0.95 -23.71 -16.63
N GLU A 22 1.42 -23.72 -15.38
CA GLU A 22 1.08 -24.73 -14.37
C GLU A 22 0.48 -24.03 -13.13
N PRO A 23 -0.49 -24.63 -12.43
CA PRO A 23 -1.06 -24.08 -11.20
C PRO A 23 0.01 -23.81 -10.14
N VAL A 24 -0.13 -22.71 -9.40
CA VAL A 24 0.74 -22.37 -8.27
C VAL A 24 -0.06 -22.43 -6.97
N THR A 25 0.53 -22.97 -5.90
CA THR A 25 -0.04 -22.89 -4.56
C THR A 25 0.83 -21.97 -3.70
N VAL A 26 0.19 -20.97 -3.09
CA VAL A 26 0.81 -20.05 -2.14
C VAL A 26 0.33 -20.42 -0.73
N THR A 27 1.26 -20.58 0.20
CA THR A 27 0.97 -20.89 1.60
C THR A 27 1.20 -19.64 2.45
N LYS A 28 0.15 -19.19 3.14
CA LYS A 28 0.22 -18.13 4.16
C LYS A 28 0.36 -18.74 5.55
N PRO A 29 1.35 -18.33 6.36
CA PRO A 29 1.47 -18.77 7.74
C PRO A 29 0.38 -18.16 8.62
N ASP A 30 0.13 -18.78 9.76
CA ASP A 30 -0.68 -18.19 10.83
C ASP A 30 0.13 -17.09 11.52
N VAL A 31 -0.36 -15.85 11.41
CA VAL A 31 0.27 -14.65 11.98
C VAL A 31 -0.41 -14.21 13.29
N GLY A 32 -1.32 -15.01 13.84
CA GLY A 32 -2.13 -14.66 15.01
C GLY A 32 -3.04 -13.46 14.72
N ASP A 33 -3.09 -12.52 15.66
CA ASP A 33 -3.93 -11.31 15.55
C ASP A 33 -3.32 -10.22 14.66
N ARG A 34 -2.13 -10.44 14.08
CA ARG A 34 -1.47 -9.46 13.22
C ARG A 34 -2.18 -9.36 11.87
N HIS A 35 -2.34 -8.14 11.36
CA HIS A 35 -2.85 -7.94 10.00
C HIS A 35 -1.89 -8.53 8.94
N GLN A 36 -2.39 -9.45 8.12
CA GLN A 36 -1.73 -9.91 6.90
C GLN A 36 -2.74 -10.10 5.76
N SER A 37 -2.61 -9.29 4.72
CA SER A 37 -3.42 -9.42 3.49
C SER A 37 -2.62 -10.12 2.39
N MET A 38 -3.31 -10.87 1.53
CA MET A 38 -2.80 -11.33 0.24
C MET A 38 -3.76 -10.88 -0.84
N VAL A 39 -3.25 -10.14 -1.83
CA VAL A 39 -4.00 -9.69 -3.01
C VAL A 39 -3.40 -10.38 -4.24
N VAL A 40 -4.27 -10.99 -5.03
CA VAL A 40 -3.91 -11.68 -6.27
C VAL A 40 -4.45 -10.88 -7.44
N LEU A 41 -3.56 -10.43 -8.32
CA LEU A 41 -3.90 -9.64 -9.50
C LEU A 41 -3.67 -10.43 -10.77
N ASN A 42 -4.54 -10.24 -11.76
CA ASN A 42 -4.27 -10.71 -13.12
C ASN A 42 -3.28 -9.79 -13.85
N GLU A 43 -2.91 -10.14 -15.09
CA GLU A 43 -1.95 -9.37 -15.90
C GLU A 43 -2.44 -7.95 -16.21
N ASP A 44 -3.76 -7.76 -16.22
CA ASP A 44 -4.43 -6.48 -16.39
C ASP A 44 -4.70 -5.79 -15.03
N ALA A 45 -3.99 -6.11 -13.95
CA ALA A 45 -4.10 -5.45 -12.65
C ALA A 45 -5.51 -5.43 -12.00
N TYR A 46 -6.44 -6.29 -12.43
CA TYR A 46 -7.69 -6.53 -11.70
C TYR A 46 -7.43 -7.45 -10.51
N VAL A 47 -8.08 -7.16 -9.38
CA VAL A 47 -8.02 -8.01 -8.19
C VAL A 47 -8.93 -9.22 -8.42
N LYS A 48 -8.35 -10.42 -8.40
CA LYS A 48 -9.06 -11.69 -8.59
C LYS A 48 -9.38 -12.37 -7.28
N GLU A 49 -8.48 -12.25 -6.30
CA GLU A 49 -8.66 -12.83 -4.98
C GLU A 49 -8.03 -11.94 -3.91
N THR A 50 -8.65 -11.95 -2.72
CA THR A 50 -8.14 -11.30 -1.50
C THR A 50 -8.28 -12.28 -0.34
N HIS A 51 -7.20 -12.48 0.43
CA HIS A 51 -7.17 -13.44 1.54
C HIS A 51 -6.50 -12.87 2.79
N HIS A 52 -7.18 -12.93 3.93
CA HIS A 52 -6.65 -12.49 5.23
C HIS A 52 -6.24 -13.66 6.13
N ASP A 53 -6.95 -14.77 6.07
CA ASP A 53 -6.66 -15.96 6.86
C ASP A 53 -5.36 -16.67 6.44
N PRO A 54 -4.76 -17.50 7.32
CA PRO A 54 -3.73 -18.46 6.93
C PRO A 54 -4.32 -19.59 6.09
N GLY A 55 -3.50 -20.20 5.23
CA GLY A 55 -3.96 -21.31 4.40
C GLY A 55 -3.11 -21.58 3.17
N GLU A 56 -3.57 -22.55 2.39
CA GLU A 56 -3.00 -22.87 1.08
C GLU A 56 -3.99 -22.44 0.00
N TYR A 57 -3.51 -21.60 -0.93
CA TYR A 57 -4.30 -21.00 -1.99
C TYR A 57 -3.73 -21.42 -3.34
N THR A 58 -4.46 -22.27 -4.06
CA THR A 58 -4.07 -22.71 -5.40
C THR A 58 -4.68 -21.77 -6.44
N LEU A 59 -3.82 -21.14 -7.24
CA LEU A 59 -4.19 -20.22 -8.32
C LEU A 59 -4.02 -20.94 -9.65
N THR A 60 -5.05 -20.86 -10.49
CA THR A 60 -5.03 -21.42 -11.85
C THR A 60 -5.22 -20.34 -12.91
N GLN A 61 -4.70 -20.58 -14.12
CA GLN A 61 -4.88 -19.66 -15.24
C GLN A 61 -6.36 -19.40 -15.56
N ASP A 62 -7.21 -20.43 -15.43
CA ASP A 62 -8.65 -20.32 -15.75
C ASP A 62 -9.39 -19.42 -14.74
N GLU A 63 -9.02 -19.47 -13.45
CA GLU A 63 -9.63 -18.63 -12.39
C GLU A 63 -9.12 -17.19 -12.45
N ILE A 64 -7.82 -16.99 -12.70
CA ILE A 64 -7.21 -15.67 -12.80
C ILE A 64 -7.58 -14.97 -14.14
N GLY A 65 -7.73 -15.74 -15.21
CA GLY A 65 -8.08 -15.24 -16.55
C GLY A 65 -6.90 -14.82 -17.41
N THR A 66 -5.67 -14.81 -16.86
CA THR A 66 -4.43 -14.46 -17.57
C THR A 66 -3.32 -15.46 -17.25
N ARG A 67 -2.31 -15.56 -18.14
CA ARG A 67 -1.16 -16.42 -17.92
C ARG A 67 -0.32 -15.94 -16.73
N TYR A 68 -0.10 -14.63 -16.62
CA TYR A 68 0.65 -14.07 -15.50
C TYR A 68 -0.29 -13.61 -14.41
N THR A 69 0.09 -13.85 -13.16
CA THR A 69 -0.54 -13.26 -11.98
C THR A 69 0.50 -12.61 -11.09
N TRP A 70 0.16 -11.49 -10.46
CA TRP A 70 0.98 -10.87 -9.43
C TRP A 70 0.34 -11.11 -8.07
N VAL A 71 1.07 -11.77 -7.18
CA VAL A 71 0.66 -11.97 -5.78
C VAL A 71 1.43 -11.00 -4.92
N MET A 72 0.71 -10.22 -4.12
CA MET A 72 1.26 -9.30 -3.13
C MET A 72 0.70 -9.61 -1.75
N ILE A 73 1.61 -9.88 -0.80
CA ILE A 73 1.30 -10.13 0.60
C ILE A 73 1.86 -8.97 1.42
N ARG A 74 1.02 -8.37 2.26
CA ARG A 74 1.38 -7.25 3.13
C ARG A 74 1.20 -7.68 4.57
N THR A 75 2.29 -7.68 5.34
CA THR A 75 2.26 -8.02 6.77
C THR A 75 2.53 -6.75 7.58
N PHE A 76 1.65 -6.41 8.51
CA PHE A 76 1.81 -5.24 9.38
C PHE A 76 3.11 -5.32 10.18
N VAL A 77 3.78 -4.19 10.34
CA VAL A 77 5.01 -4.06 11.11
C VAL A 77 5.01 -2.73 11.84
N ASP A 78 5.44 -2.72 13.11
CA ASP A 78 5.92 -1.50 13.75
C ASP A 78 7.38 -1.29 13.33
N PRO A 79 7.66 -0.33 12.44
CA PRO A 79 9.01 -0.14 11.94
C PRO A 79 9.96 0.52 12.96
N THR A 80 9.43 0.99 14.09
CA THR A 80 10.21 1.61 15.17
C THR A 80 10.66 0.61 16.22
N ASP A 81 10.06 -0.58 16.24
CA ASP A 81 10.44 -1.71 17.09
C ASP A 81 11.30 -2.72 16.31
N PRO A 82 12.62 -2.80 16.57
CA PRO A 82 13.50 -3.73 15.87
C PRO A 82 13.17 -5.21 16.14
N ASP A 83 12.57 -5.54 17.30
CA ASP A 83 12.16 -6.91 17.61
C ASP A 83 10.90 -7.29 16.80
N ASP A 84 10.00 -6.33 16.55
CA ASP A 84 8.85 -6.52 15.67
C ASP A 84 9.28 -6.71 14.21
N VAL A 85 10.25 -5.92 13.75
CA VAL A 85 10.87 -6.06 12.43
C VAL A 85 11.48 -7.46 12.24
N GLU A 86 12.23 -7.97 13.22
CA GLU A 86 12.77 -9.34 13.16
C GLU A 86 11.64 -10.40 13.12
N THR A 87 10.59 -10.20 13.93
CA THR A 87 9.40 -11.08 13.94
C THR A 87 8.72 -11.14 12.58
N VAL A 88 8.48 -9.98 11.94
CA VAL A 88 7.81 -9.92 10.63
C VAL A 88 8.67 -10.54 9.54
N HIS A 89 9.99 -10.36 9.57
CA HIS A 89 10.88 -11.07 8.64
C HIS A 89 10.78 -12.59 8.81
N GLY A 90 10.72 -13.09 10.05
CA GLY A 90 10.48 -14.50 10.32
C GLY A 90 9.17 -15.01 9.70
N LEU A 91 8.08 -14.24 9.82
CA LEU A 91 6.80 -14.58 9.19
C LEU A 91 6.87 -14.54 7.65
N GLN A 92 7.64 -13.62 7.06
CA GLN A 92 7.86 -13.60 5.62
C GLN A 92 8.64 -14.83 5.13
N ASP A 93 9.60 -15.34 5.93
CA ASP A 93 10.35 -16.56 5.63
C ASP A 93 9.49 -17.83 5.70
N GLU A 94 8.36 -17.79 6.41
CA GLU A 94 7.39 -18.89 6.47
C GLU A 94 6.43 -18.94 5.27
N LEU A 95 6.37 -17.88 4.45
CA LEU A 95 5.62 -17.91 3.20
C LEU A 95 6.23 -18.95 2.24
N ALA A 96 5.38 -19.85 1.74
CA ALA A 96 5.81 -20.91 0.84
C ALA A 96 5.09 -20.85 -0.50
N VAL A 97 5.78 -21.36 -1.53
CA VAL A 97 5.23 -21.51 -2.88
C VAL A 97 5.55 -22.91 -3.39
N SER A 98 4.55 -23.59 -3.92
CA SER A 98 4.69 -24.84 -4.65
C SER A 98 4.18 -24.68 -6.08
N GLN A 99 4.99 -25.05 -7.06
CA GLN A 99 4.63 -25.02 -8.47
C GLN A 99 5.44 -26.10 -9.20
N ASP A 100 4.81 -26.90 -10.05
CA ASP A 100 5.47 -27.98 -10.78
C ASP A 100 6.57 -27.45 -11.73
N SER A 101 6.35 -26.27 -12.30
CA SER A 101 7.31 -25.55 -13.15
C SER A 101 7.13 -24.05 -12.94
N THR A 102 8.24 -23.31 -12.81
CA THR A 102 8.22 -21.85 -12.65
C THR A 102 7.88 -21.09 -13.94
N GLY A 103 7.80 -21.79 -15.08
CA GLY A 103 7.49 -21.19 -16.38
C GLY A 103 8.55 -20.21 -16.89
N THR A 104 8.12 -19.25 -17.73
CA THR A 104 8.92 -18.14 -18.25
C THR A 104 8.23 -16.82 -18.03
N PHE A 105 8.98 -15.75 -17.79
CA PHE A 105 8.43 -14.40 -17.69
C PHE A 105 8.84 -13.59 -18.92
N GLU A 106 7.84 -13.21 -19.72
CA GLU A 106 8.00 -12.43 -20.95
C GLU A 106 7.32 -11.09 -20.78
N VAL A 107 8.11 -10.01 -20.83
CA VAL A 107 7.60 -8.64 -20.71
C VAL A 107 7.71 -7.89 -22.02
N PRO A 108 6.68 -7.12 -22.41
CA PRO A 108 6.77 -6.19 -23.53
C PRO A 108 7.90 -5.16 -23.35
N ASN A 109 8.47 -4.72 -24.48
CA ASN A 109 9.40 -3.60 -24.48
C ASN A 109 8.62 -2.27 -24.56
N TRP A 110 8.07 -1.83 -23.42
CA TRP A 110 7.32 -0.58 -23.33
C TRP A 110 8.21 0.65 -23.59
N ASP A 111 7.62 1.69 -24.18
CA ASP A 111 8.24 3.00 -24.25
C ASP A 111 8.32 3.60 -22.85
N ARG A 112 9.55 3.63 -22.30
CA ARG A 112 9.80 4.11 -20.94
C ARG A 112 9.53 5.60 -20.78
N GLN A 113 9.79 6.41 -21.81
CA GLN A 113 9.54 7.84 -21.71
C GLN A 113 8.03 8.09 -21.64
N ALA A 114 7.26 7.46 -22.53
CA ALA A 114 5.81 7.58 -22.52
C ALA A 114 5.20 7.05 -21.21
N HIS A 115 5.72 5.95 -20.67
CA HIS A 115 5.33 5.41 -19.37
C HIS A 115 5.55 6.44 -18.24
N ASP A 116 6.75 7.02 -18.14
CA ASP A 116 7.09 7.94 -17.04
C ASP A 116 6.26 9.23 -17.11
N GLU A 117 6.01 9.73 -18.32
CA GLU A 117 5.13 10.89 -18.56
C GLU A 117 3.67 10.60 -18.14
N LEU A 118 3.13 9.44 -18.51
CA LEU A 118 1.79 9.02 -18.11
C LEU A 118 1.69 8.78 -16.61
N PHE A 119 2.67 8.08 -16.03
CA PHE A 119 2.74 7.78 -14.60
C PHE A 119 2.67 9.07 -13.77
N ALA A 120 3.49 10.07 -14.11
CA ALA A 120 3.49 11.35 -13.41
C ALA A 120 2.15 12.10 -13.52
N ALA A 121 1.51 12.05 -14.70
CA ALA A 121 0.20 12.65 -14.92
C ALA A 121 -0.90 11.96 -14.10
N LEU A 122 -0.89 10.63 -14.03
CA LEU A 122 -1.84 9.85 -13.24
C LEU A 122 -1.68 10.10 -11.74
N VAL A 123 -0.45 10.16 -11.22
CA VAL A 123 -0.20 10.55 -9.81
C VAL A 123 -0.73 11.96 -9.52
N THR A 124 -0.54 12.90 -10.45
CA THR A 124 -1.03 14.27 -10.30
C THR A 124 -2.55 14.34 -10.22
N LEU A 125 -3.27 13.50 -10.97
CA LEU A 125 -4.73 13.43 -10.93
C LEU A 125 -5.24 12.65 -9.73
N MET A 126 -4.60 11.54 -9.36
CA MET A 126 -5.01 10.69 -8.24
C MET A 126 -5.02 11.44 -6.91
N LYS A 127 -4.04 12.32 -6.66
CA LYS A 127 -3.98 13.10 -5.41
C LYS A 127 -5.06 14.19 -5.27
N THR A 128 -5.94 14.36 -6.27
CA THR A 128 -7.07 15.30 -6.20
C THR A 128 -8.41 14.60 -5.97
N MET A 129 -8.40 13.30 -5.71
CA MET A 129 -9.59 12.48 -5.47
C MET A 129 -9.94 12.48 -3.99
N ASP A 130 -11.22 12.31 -3.65
CA ASP A 130 -11.65 12.14 -2.25
C ASP A 130 -11.33 10.72 -1.74
N ASP A 131 -11.50 9.71 -2.61
CA ASP A 131 -11.17 8.31 -2.42
C ASP A 131 -10.89 7.70 -3.81
N PHE A 132 -10.03 6.68 -3.87
CA PHE A 132 -9.75 5.93 -5.10
C PHE A 132 -9.98 4.41 -4.95
N GLY A 133 -10.62 3.98 -3.86
CA GLY A 133 -10.92 2.58 -3.59
C GLY A 133 -11.81 1.91 -4.64
N ASP A 134 -12.69 2.64 -5.32
CA ASP A 134 -13.54 2.11 -6.41
C ASP A 134 -12.71 1.73 -7.65
N GLY A 135 -11.42 2.08 -7.70
CA GLY A 135 -10.49 1.60 -8.73
C GLY A 135 -9.90 0.21 -8.47
N ILE A 136 -10.12 -0.37 -7.29
CA ILE A 136 -9.50 -1.63 -6.84
C ILE A 136 -10.59 -2.72 -6.75
N GLY A 137 -10.56 -3.69 -7.67
CA GLY A 137 -11.54 -4.77 -7.72
C GLY A 137 -11.42 -5.62 -8.98
N ASP A 138 -12.39 -6.51 -9.21
CA ASP A 138 -12.49 -7.28 -10.44
C ASP A 138 -13.09 -6.44 -11.59
N VAL A 139 -13.07 -6.98 -12.81
CA VAL A 139 -13.42 -6.27 -14.07
C VAL A 139 -14.78 -5.56 -14.01
N ASP A 140 -15.77 -6.18 -13.38
CA ASP A 140 -17.15 -5.66 -13.31
C ASP A 140 -17.44 -4.87 -12.02
N GLU A 141 -16.42 -4.66 -11.18
CA GLU A 141 -16.55 -4.04 -9.84
C GLU A 141 -15.90 -2.65 -9.77
N VAL A 142 -15.06 -2.29 -10.74
CA VAL A 142 -14.28 -1.06 -10.70
C VAL A 142 -14.91 0.11 -11.46
N ASN A 143 -14.69 1.33 -10.95
CA ASN A 143 -14.79 2.54 -11.74
C ASN A 143 -13.62 2.59 -12.74
N PRO A 144 -13.87 2.64 -14.06
CA PRO A 144 -12.81 2.54 -15.06
C PRO A 144 -11.83 3.72 -15.06
N VAL A 145 -12.24 4.89 -14.58
CA VAL A 145 -11.34 6.06 -14.45
C VAL A 145 -10.41 5.86 -13.26
N GLU A 146 -10.94 5.40 -12.13
CA GLU A 146 -10.18 5.17 -10.90
C GLU A 146 -9.24 3.98 -11.05
N TYR A 147 -9.69 2.91 -11.72
CA TYR A 147 -8.86 1.77 -12.06
C TYR A 147 -7.60 2.20 -12.86
N LEU A 148 -7.75 3.11 -13.83
CA LEU A 148 -6.59 3.66 -14.54
C LEU A 148 -5.67 4.44 -13.60
N LEU A 149 -6.23 5.20 -12.65
CA LEU A 149 -5.45 6.01 -11.71
C LEU A 149 -4.69 5.15 -10.71
N VAL A 150 -5.33 4.11 -10.17
CA VAL A 150 -4.75 3.16 -9.21
C VAL A 150 -3.60 2.36 -9.82
N SER A 151 -3.50 2.26 -11.15
CA SER A 151 -2.41 1.54 -11.83
C SER A 151 -0.98 2.03 -11.51
N VAL A 152 -0.84 3.24 -10.95
CA VAL A 152 0.46 3.78 -10.49
C VAL A 152 0.83 3.34 -9.07
N THR A 153 -0.07 2.66 -8.37
CA THR A 153 0.10 2.18 -6.98
C THR A 153 0.45 0.69 -6.96
N PRO A 154 0.83 0.11 -5.80
CA PRO A 154 0.96 -1.35 -5.64
C PRO A 154 -0.36 -2.12 -5.72
N SER A 155 -1.42 -1.52 -6.27
CA SER A 155 -2.82 -1.82 -5.98
C SER A 155 -3.10 -1.74 -4.47
N GLY A 156 -4.24 -2.28 -4.04
CA GLY A 156 -4.66 -2.31 -2.66
C GLY A 156 -5.55 -3.50 -2.36
N VAL A 157 -6.17 -3.48 -1.19
CA VAL A 157 -7.24 -4.40 -0.83
C VAL A 157 -8.56 -3.73 -1.25
N PRO A 158 -9.46 -4.40 -1.99
CA PRO A 158 -10.75 -3.83 -2.38
C PRO A 158 -11.59 -3.40 -1.17
N GLN A 159 -12.50 -2.44 -1.39
CA GLN A 159 -13.53 -2.14 -0.40
C GLN A 159 -14.42 -3.38 -0.14
N PRO A 160 -15.01 -3.52 1.07
CA PRO A 160 -14.98 -2.59 2.19
C PRO A 160 -13.75 -2.72 3.11
N ASP A 161 -12.79 -3.57 2.77
CA ASP A 161 -11.69 -3.93 3.67
C ASP A 161 -10.62 -2.83 3.81
N THR A 162 -10.48 -1.94 2.83
CA THR A 162 -9.61 -0.77 2.94
C THR A 162 -10.16 0.43 2.18
N ILE A 163 -10.02 1.62 2.78
CA ILE A 163 -10.38 2.91 2.15
C ILE A 163 -9.11 3.74 1.96
N TYR A 164 -9.00 4.49 0.85
CA TYR A 164 -7.79 5.23 0.48
C TYR A 164 -8.11 6.70 0.18
N MET A 165 -7.90 7.59 1.14
CA MET A 165 -8.25 9.00 1.02
C MET A 165 -6.99 9.87 0.90
N PRO A 166 -6.56 10.27 -0.32
CA PRO A 166 -5.47 11.22 -0.47
C PRO A 166 -5.94 12.64 -0.14
N GLU A 167 -5.09 13.43 0.49
CA GLU A 167 -5.39 14.83 0.83
C GLU A 167 -4.16 15.70 0.62
N ALA A 168 -4.35 16.85 -0.01
CA ALA A 168 -3.32 17.87 -0.21
C ALA A 168 -3.74 19.17 0.48
N PRO A 169 -3.12 19.53 1.62
CA PRO A 169 -3.47 20.74 2.35
C PRO A 169 -3.30 22.01 1.52
N ASP A 170 -4.13 23.01 1.80
CA ASP A 170 -3.85 24.38 1.39
C ASP A 170 -2.47 24.79 1.95
N GLN A 171 -1.63 25.44 1.13
CA GLN A 171 -0.26 25.80 1.52
C GLN A 171 0.61 24.59 1.89
N ASN A 172 0.68 23.59 1.00
CA ASN A 172 1.61 22.47 1.07
C ASN A 172 3.04 22.85 0.63
N ASP A 173 3.54 24.01 1.04
CA ASP A 173 4.82 24.60 0.61
C ASP A 173 6.07 23.97 1.27
N GLY A 174 5.88 23.06 2.23
CA GLY A 174 6.94 22.41 3.00
C GLY A 174 7.43 23.21 4.20
N ASP A 175 6.91 24.43 4.40
CA ASP A 175 7.30 25.32 5.50
C ASP A 175 6.13 25.60 6.47
N THR A 176 4.91 25.66 5.96
CA THR A 176 3.70 25.96 6.73
C THR A 176 3.29 24.75 7.57
N PRO A 177 3.29 24.85 8.91
CA PRO A 177 2.89 23.73 9.77
C PRO A 177 1.38 23.46 9.72
N HIS A 178 1.01 22.19 9.74
CA HIS A 178 -0.38 21.73 9.79
C HIS A 178 -0.57 20.69 10.90
N THR A 179 -1.82 20.46 11.31
CA THR A 179 -2.15 19.43 12.31
C THR A 179 -3.38 18.65 11.87
N LEU A 180 -3.38 17.34 12.12
CA LEU A 180 -4.56 16.48 11.98
C LEU A 180 -4.82 15.81 13.33
N THR A 181 -6.00 16.02 13.88
CA THR A 181 -6.46 15.30 15.07
C THR A 181 -7.38 14.17 14.64
N VAL A 182 -7.00 12.95 15.00
CA VAL A 182 -7.72 11.71 14.72
C VAL A 182 -8.36 11.26 16.02
N ASP A 183 -9.67 11.04 15.99
CA ASP A 183 -10.46 10.59 17.14
C ASP A 183 -11.47 9.53 16.69
N ASP A 184 -11.63 8.48 17.52
CA ASP A 184 -12.56 7.35 17.36
C ASP A 184 -12.74 6.87 15.90
N VAL A 185 -11.76 6.14 15.37
CA VAL A 185 -11.78 5.60 14.00
C VAL A 185 -12.26 4.14 14.00
N PRO A 186 -13.37 3.80 13.32
CA PRO A 186 -14.00 2.49 13.42
C PRO A 186 -13.35 1.46 12.47
N VAL A 187 -12.12 1.05 12.76
CA VAL A 187 -11.37 0.04 12.00
C VAL A 187 -11.16 -1.23 12.82
N ASP A 188 -11.29 -2.40 12.19
CA ASP A 188 -10.96 -3.69 12.82
C ASP A 188 -9.46 -3.98 12.80
N GLY A 189 -8.74 -3.43 11.82
CA GLY A 189 -7.29 -3.56 11.66
C GLY A 189 -6.54 -2.37 12.25
N PHE A 190 -6.12 -1.45 11.38
CA PHE A 190 -5.40 -0.23 11.75
C PHE A 190 -5.72 0.88 10.76
N TRP A 191 -5.65 2.12 11.22
CA TRP A 191 -5.65 3.27 10.32
C TRP A 191 -4.24 3.82 10.20
N SER A 192 -3.88 4.46 9.09
CA SER A 192 -2.61 5.17 8.99
C SER A 192 -2.68 6.45 8.17
N VAL A 193 -1.76 7.35 8.46
CA VAL A 193 -1.54 8.62 7.77
C VAL A 193 -0.09 8.63 7.30
N THR A 194 0.12 8.67 5.98
CA THR A 194 1.47 8.66 5.38
C THR A 194 1.70 9.90 4.52
N VAL A 195 2.84 10.58 4.69
CA VAL A 195 3.23 11.75 3.88
C VAL A 195 4.02 11.30 2.66
N TYR A 196 3.71 11.92 1.51
CA TYR A 196 4.44 11.76 0.27
C TYR A 196 4.83 13.12 -0.31
N ASN A 197 5.94 13.15 -1.03
CA ASN A 197 6.28 14.30 -1.87
C ASN A 197 5.35 14.39 -3.09
N ARG A 198 5.53 15.43 -3.93
CA ARG A 198 4.70 15.66 -5.14
C ARG A 198 4.60 14.47 -6.09
N ASP A 199 5.57 13.57 -6.02
CA ASP A 199 5.72 12.37 -6.82
C ASP A 199 5.08 11.13 -6.15
N GLY A 200 4.40 11.26 -5.02
CA GLY A 200 3.83 10.11 -4.32
C GLY A 200 4.90 9.16 -3.79
N LEU A 201 6.10 9.67 -3.47
CA LEU A 201 7.19 8.90 -2.89
C LEU A 201 7.43 9.31 -1.44
N LEU A 202 7.87 8.37 -0.62
CA LEU A 202 8.41 8.67 0.71
C LEU A 202 9.73 9.43 0.50
N GLU A 203 9.82 10.64 1.06
CA GLU A 203 11.01 11.46 0.94
C GLU A 203 11.95 11.22 2.11
N GLU A 204 13.10 10.59 1.82
CA GLU A 204 14.15 10.36 2.81
C GLU A 204 14.49 11.67 3.53
N ASN A 205 14.41 11.64 4.86
CA ASN A 205 14.62 12.80 5.71
C ASN A 205 15.39 12.42 6.98
N GLU A 206 15.99 13.41 7.63
CA GLU A 206 16.86 13.20 8.79
C GLU A 206 16.14 12.72 10.06
N TYR A 207 14.81 12.78 10.07
CA TYR A 207 13.96 12.42 11.21
C TYR A 207 13.41 10.98 11.12
N ASP A 208 13.61 10.29 9.98
CA ASP A 208 12.98 9.00 9.66
C ASP A 208 11.43 9.04 9.81
N ALA A 209 10.83 10.21 9.56
CA ALA A 209 9.42 10.49 9.81
C ALA A 209 8.59 10.44 8.52
N TYR A 210 7.72 9.44 8.38
CA TYR A 210 6.95 9.18 7.15
C TYR A 210 5.47 8.89 7.36
N SER A 211 5.13 8.15 8.42
CA SER A 211 3.75 7.78 8.73
C SER A 211 3.52 7.62 10.23
N PHE A 212 2.25 7.76 10.62
CA PHE A 212 1.74 7.34 11.92
C PHE A 212 0.46 6.53 11.76
N ASN A 213 0.21 5.63 12.72
CA ASN A 213 -0.98 4.80 12.80
C ASN A 213 -1.40 4.65 14.27
N ASN A 214 -2.51 3.96 14.55
CA ASN A 214 -3.01 3.75 15.93
C ASN A 214 -2.11 2.90 16.83
N VAL A 215 -1.03 2.30 16.31
CA VAL A 215 -0.05 1.52 17.08
C VAL A 215 1.19 2.37 17.38
N THR A 216 1.68 3.13 16.40
CA THR A 216 2.95 3.86 16.49
C THR A 216 2.82 5.30 16.98
N ALA A 217 1.62 5.88 16.94
CA ALA A 217 1.39 7.24 17.40
C ALA A 217 1.24 7.34 18.92
N GLU A 218 1.74 8.44 19.49
CA GLU A 218 1.52 8.81 20.89
C GLU A 218 0.12 9.44 21.06
N PRO A 219 -0.76 8.90 21.93
CA PRO A 219 -2.07 9.49 22.18
C PRO A 219 -2.00 10.68 23.13
N ASP A 220 -2.90 11.63 22.93
CA ASP A 220 -3.18 12.75 23.82
C ASP A 220 -3.87 12.26 25.12
N ASP A 221 -3.96 13.15 26.13
CA ASP A 221 -4.56 12.84 27.44
C ASP A 221 -6.03 12.39 27.35
N ASP A 222 -6.75 12.78 26.30
CA ASP A 222 -8.14 12.39 26.04
C ASP A 222 -8.28 11.13 25.18
N GLY A 223 -7.17 10.55 24.74
CA GLY A 223 -7.11 9.35 23.91
C GLY A 223 -7.17 9.62 22.40
N SER A 224 -7.36 10.87 21.96
CA SER A 224 -7.19 11.25 20.56
C SER A 224 -5.71 11.21 20.15
N ILE A 225 -5.43 11.26 18.85
CA ILE A 225 -4.06 11.36 18.34
C ILE A 225 -3.95 12.63 17.49
N THR A 226 -3.06 13.54 17.89
CA THR A 226 -2.70 14.71 17.08
C THR A 226 -1.40 14.44 16.32
N ILE A 227 -1.45 14.51 15.00
CA ILE A 227 -0.29 14.43 14.09
C ILE A 227 0.15 15.85 13.72
N HIS A 228 1.45 16.10 13.84
CA HIS A 228 2.06 17.40 13.56
C HIS A 228 2.86 17.35 12.25
N PHE A 229 2.37 18.02 11.21
CA PHE A 229 3.04 18.13 9.93
C PHE A 229 3.93 19.37 9.90
N GLY A 230 5.25 19.17 9.80
CA GLY A 230 6.22 20.26 9.85
C GLY A 230 6.24 21.03 11.18
N GLY A 231 6.88 22.18 11.20
CA GLY A 231 7.07 22.97 12.43
C GLY A 231 8.21 22.43 13.31
N ASP A 232 7.99 22.38 14.63
CA ASP A 232 8.99 21.93 15.60
C ASP A 232 9.11 20.39 15.61
N PRO A 233 10.29 19.82 15.24
CA PRO A 233 10.51 18.38 15.18
C PRO A 233 10.54 17.68 16.54
N ASP A 234 10.61 18.42 17.65
CA ASP A 234 10.55 17.85 19.01
C ASP A 234 9.10 17.59 19.47
N GLN A 235 8.09 17.94 18.67
CA GLN A 235 6.69 17.65 18.98
C GLN A 235 6.36 16.15 18.84
N PRO A 236 5.44 15.62 19.66
CA PRO A 236 4.90 14.28 19.45
C PRO A 236 4.34 14.11 18.04
N ASN A 237 4.39 12.89 17.50
CA ASN A 237 3.82 12.55 16.20
C ASN A 237 4.23 13.50 15.04
N TYR A 238 5.48 13.97 15.05
CA TYR A 238 6.02 14.84 14.02
C TYR A 238 6.23 14.10 12.69
N LEU A 239 5.71 14.66 11.60
CA LEU A 239 5.97 14.23 10.23
C LEU A 239 6.67 15.34 9.45
N TYR A 240 7.78 14.99 8.79
CA TYR A 240 8.45 15.88 7.84
C TYR A 240 7.55 16.14 6.63
N ILE A 241 7.56 17.38 6.13
CA ILE A 241 6.78 17.80 4.95
C ILE A 241 7.69 18.42 3.87
N PRO A 242 7.78 17.79 2.69
CA PRO A 242 8.48 18.40 1.56
C PRO A 242 7.62 19.45 0.82
N GLU A 243 8.20 20.20 -0.11
CA GLU A 243 7.43 21.09 -0.99
C GLU A 243 6.46 20.29 -1.88
N ASP A 244 5.25 20.80 -2.06
CA ASP A 244 4.16 20.19 -2.83
C ASP A 244 3.74 18.81 -2.30
N TRP A 245 3.86 18.61 -0.98
CA TRP A 245 3.47 17.37 -0.31
C TRP A 245 1.96 17.13 -0.33
N PHE A 246 1.61 15.87 -0.10
CA PHE A 246 0.26 15.43 0.20
C PHE A 246 0.36 14.20 1.11
N TYR A 247 -0.75 13.78 1.70
CA TYR A 247 -0.78 12.57 2.52
C TYR A 247 -1.89 11.63 2.07
N LEU A 248 -1.80 10.38 2.51
CA LEU A 248 -2.84 9.37 2.31
C LEU A 248 -3.28 8.86 3.67
N VAL A 249 -4.59 8.90 3.90
CA VAL A 249 -5.23 8.17 4.98
C VAL A 249 -5.64 6.79 4.47
N ARG A 250 -5.26 5.74 5.20
CA ARG A 250 -5.73 4.36 4.99
C ARG A 250 -6.53 3.93 6.20
N LEU A 251 -7.68 3.30 5.97
CA LEU A 251 -8.59 2.78 7.00
C LEU A 251 -8.85 1.29 6.74
#